data_AF-A0A2V5UDV7-F1
#
_entry.id   AF-A0A2V5UDV7-F1
#
_cell.length_a   1.000
_cell.length_b   1.000
_cell.length_c   1.000
_cell.angle_alpha   90.00
_cell.angle_beta   90.00
_cell.angle_gamma   90.00
#
_symmetry.space_group_name_H-M   'P 1'
#
loop_
_entity.id
_entity.type
_entity.pdbx_description
1 polymer ?
#
loop_
_entity_poly.entity_id
_entity_poly.type
_entity_poly.pdbx_seq_one_letter_code
_entity_poly.pdbx_strand_id
1 'polypeptide(L)'
;LVAAGIGIMNIMLVSVTERTKEIGVRKSIGARSRDILRQFLTEAVFISEAGGVLGIILGIVAGDLLAMWLKVDLIFPYGWAIAGLLVCSAVGIGFGLYPAYRAANLDPIEALRYE
;
A
#
# COMPACT_ATOMS: atom_id res chain seq x y z
N LEU A 1 -3.50 -9.82 -7.94
CA LEU A 1 -4.05 -8.80 -7.02
C LEU A 1 -4.16 -9.29 -5.59
N VAL A 2 -4.93 -10.33 -5.27
CA VAL A 2 -5.07 -10.83 -3.88
C VAL A 2 -3.74 -11.23 -3.24
N ALA A 3 -2.90 -12.00 -3.93
CA ALA A 3 -1.56 -12.36 -3.44
C ALA A 3 -0.65 -11.13 -3.19
N ALA A 4 -0.73 -10.13 -4.07
CA ALA A 4 -0.01 -8.87 -3.89
C ALA A 4 -0.55 -8.07 -2.68
N GLY A 5 -1.86 -8.07 -2.47
CA GLY A 5 -2.50 -7.47 -1.30
C GLY A 5 -2.05 -8.10 0.02
N ILE A 6 -1.90 -9.43 0.07
CA ILE A 6 -1.32 -10.13 1.22
C ILE A 6 0.12 -9.69 1.46
N GLY A 7 0.91 -9.51 0.40
CA GLY A 7 2.26 -8.97 0.49
C GLY A 7 2.31 -7.58 1.13
N ILE A 8 1.43 -6.66 0.69
CA ILE A 8 1.31 -5.32 1.27
C ILE A 8 0.93 -5.40 2.75
N MET A 9 -0.06 -6.23 3.09
CA MET A 9 -0.47 -6.44 4.48
C MET A 9 0.70 -6.92 5.35
N ASN A 10 1.46 -7.90 4.89
CA ASN A 10 2.61 -8.43 5.63
C ASN A 10 3.71 -7.40 5.81
N ILE A 11 4.07 -6.68 4.75
CA ILE A 11 5.08 -5.62 4.82
C ILE A 11 4.65 -4.54 5.82
N MET A 12 3.38 -4.13 5.79
CA MET A 12 2.88 -3.17 6.77
C MET A 12 2.82 -3.74 8.18
N LEU A 13 2.48 -5.00 8.38
CA LEU A 13 2.54 -5.62 9.71
C LEU A 13 3.95 -5.58 10.28
N VAL A 14 4.96 -5.93 9.47
CA VAL A 14 6.37 -5.86 9.87
C VAL A 14 6.78 -4.41 10.15
N SER A 15 6.44 -3.48 9.27
CA SER A 15 6.76 -2.06 9.46
C SER A 15 6.13 -1.47 10.72
N VAL A 16 4.89 -1.85 11.05
CA VAL A 16 4.23 -1.45 12.30
C VAL A 16 4.97 -2.02 13.50
N THR A 17 5.42 -3.27 13.45
CA THR A 17 6.20 -3.86 14.54
C THR A 17 7.55 -3.18 14.73
N GLU A 18 8.27 -2.85 13.65
CA GLU A 18 9.55 -2.12 13.71
C GLU A 18 9.38 -0.69 14.24
N ARG A 19 8.29 -0.02 13.86
CA ARG A 19 7.99 1.37 14.27
C ARG A 19 7.15 1.46 15.54
N THR A 20 6.97 0.37 16.30
CA THR A 20 6.11 0.33 17.51
C THR A 20 6.47 1.43 18.50
N LYS A 21 7.77 1.62 18.77
CA LYS A 21 8.26 2.63 19.73
C LYS A 21 7.99 4.06 19.27
N GLU A 22 8.19 4.35 17.98
CA GLU A 22 7.87 5.67 17.40
C GLU A 22 6.38 5.99 17.50
N ILE A 23 5.52 5.00 17.25
CA ILE A 23 4.06 5.15 17.39
C ILE A 23 3.69 5.40 18.85
N GLY A 24 4.33 4.69 19.79
CA GLY A 24 4.16 4.89 21.23
C GLY A 24 4.52 6.30 21.68
N VAL A 25 5.67 6.82 21.22
CA VAL A 25 6.09 8.21 21.49
C VAL A 25 5.09 9.21 20.90
N ARG A 26 4.60 9.00 19.67
CA ARG A 26 3.60 9.90 19.06
C ARG A 26 2.29 9.93 19.84
N LYS A 27 1.81 8.79 20.33
CA LYS A 27 0.58 8.75 21.13
C LYS A 27 0.78 9.33 22.54
N SER A 28 1.94 9.14 23.17
CA SER A 28 2.19 9.69 24.50
C SER A 28 2.28 11.23 24.52
N ILE A 29 2.68 11.84 23.39
CA ILE A 29 2.62 13.30 23.20
C ILE A 29 1.24 13.81 22.71
N GLY A 30 0.23 12.93 22.60
CA GLY A 30 -1.16 13.30 22.33
C GLY A 30 -1.68 13.05 20.91
N ALA A 31 -0.96 12.33 20.04
CA ALA A 31 -1.50 11.94 18.74
C ALA A 31 -2.72 11.02 18.90
N ARG A 32 -3.79 11.29 18.13
CA ARG A 32 -5.00 10.46 18.18
C ARG A 32 -4.80 9.18 17.38
N SER A 33 -5.48 8.10 17.75
CA SER A 33 -5.49 6.85 16.98
C SER A 33 -5.87 7.06 15.51
N ARG A 34 -6.75 8.03 15.22
CA ARG A 34 -7.14 8.41 13.86
C ARG A 34 -6.00 9.00 13.05
N ASP A 35 -5.04 9.71 13.67
CA ASP A 35 -3.90 10.31 12.97
C ASP A 35 -2.93 9.21 12.54
N ILE A 36 -2.65 8.26 13.43
CA ILE A 36 -1.85 7.06 13.14
C ILE A 36 -2.51 6.22 12.05
N LEU A 37 -3.82 5.96 12.16
CA LEU A 37 -4.57 5.20 11.15
C LEU A 37 -4.45 5.85 9.77
N ARG A 38 -4.65 7.17 9.69
CA ARG A 38 -4.57 7.93 8.43
C ARG A 38 -3.17 7.88 7.83
N GLN A 39 -2.13 8.00 8.64
CA GLN A 39 -0.75 7.92 8.17
C GLN A 39 -0.46 6.58 7.50
N PHE A 40 -0.75 5.47 8.19
CA PHE A 40 -0.48 4.13 7.65
C PHE A 40 -1.37 3.79 6.45
N LEU A 41 -2.64 4.19 6.46
CA LEU A 41 -3.51 4.03 5.29
C LEU A 41 -2.99 4.81 4.09
N THR A 42 -2.49 6.02 4.31
CA THR A 42 -1.91 6.85 3.26
C THR A 42 -0.64 6.21 2.70
N GLU A 43 0.23 5.68 3.57
CA GLU A 43 1.42 4.90 3.17
C GLU A 43 1.04 3.66 2.32
N ALA A 44 0.00 2.94 2.72
CA ALA A 44 -0.53 1.80 1.96
C ALA A 44 -1.01 2.18 0.55
N VAL A 45 -1.77 3.28 0.46
CA VAL A 45 -2.27 3.80 -0.81
C VAL A 45 -1.12 4.27 -1.69
N PHE A 46 -0.15 5.01 -1.14
CA PHE A 46 1.02 5.44 -1.89
C PHE A 46 1.82 4.27 -2.46
N ILE A 47 2.05 3.22 -1.67
CA ILE A 47 2.75 2.01 -2.15
C ILE A 47 1.94 1.32 -3.26
N SER A 48 0.62 1.23 -3.09
CA SER A 48 -0.27 0.58 -4.07
C SER A 48 -0.35 1.34 -5.39
N GLU A 49 -0.44 2.67 -5.32
CA GLU A 49 -0.46 3.56 -6.49
C GLU A 49 0.89 3.58 -7.19
N ALA A 50 2.00 3.65 -6.45
CA ALA A 50 3.35 3.59 -7.03
C ALA A 50 3.56 2.26 -7.77
N GLY A 51 3.15 1.14 -7.17
CA GLY A 51 3.17 -0.17 -7.81
C GLY A 51 2.23 -0.25 -9.03
N GLY A 52 1.05 0.36 -8.96
CA GLY A 52 0.09 0.44 -10.06
C GLY A 52 0.63 1.21 -11.27
N VAL A 53 1.21 2.39 -11.04
CA VAL A 53 1.84 3.22 -12.08
C VAL A 53 3.01 2.49 -12.72
N LEU A 54 3.89 1.89 -11.91
CA LEU A 54 5.01 1.08 -12.40
C LEU A 54 4.51 -0.12 -13.22
N GLY A 55 3.45 -0.79 -12.76
CA GLY A 55 2.82 -1.89 -13.48
C GLY A 55 2.26 -1.48 -14.84
N ILE A 56 1.63 -0.29 -14.93
CA ILE A 56 1.15 0.26 -16.21
C ILE A 56 2.30 0.55 -17.14
N ILE A 57 3.36 1.21 -16.68
CA ILE A 57 4.54 1.52 -17.49
C ILE A 57 5.18 0.24 -18.03
N LEU A 58 5.42 -0.74 -17.15
CA LEU A 58 5.98 -2.04 -17.54
C LEU A 58 5.05 -2.79 -18.50
N GLY A 59 3.74 -2.72 -18.28
CA GLY A 59 2.73 -3.31 -19.18
C GLY A 59 2.74 -2.69 -20.58
N ILE A 60 2.91 -1.36 -20.69
CA ILE A 60 3.06 -0.66 -21.97
C ILE A 60 4.33 -1.11 -22.68
N VAL A 61 5.48 -1.09 -21.98
CA VAL A 61 6.77 -1.46 -22.58
C VAL A 61 6.78 -2.91 -23.03
N ALA A 62 6.30 -3.84 -22.19
CA ALA A 62 6.20 -5.25 -22.55
C ALA A 62 5.18 -5.51 -23.67
N GLY A 63 4.06 -4.78 -23.65
CA GLY A 63 3.05 -4.83 -24.70
C GLY A 63 3.61 -4.39 -26.05
N ASP A 64 4.30 -3.25 -26.09
CA ASP A 64 4.92 -2.70 -27.30
C ASP A 64 5.98 -3.64 -27.89
N LEU A 65 6.85 -4.20 -27.03
CA LEU A 65 7.83 -5.22 -27.44
C LEU A 65 7.17 -6.45 -28.07
N LEU A 66 6.07 -6.94 -27.50
CA LEU A 66 5.32 -8.08 -28.03
C LEU A 66 4.61 -7.73 -29.35
N ALA A 67 4.03 -6.55 -29.44
CA ALA A 67 3.34 -6.07 -30.63
C ALA A 67 4.29 -5.92 -31.83
N MET A 68 5.50 -5.40 -31.60
CA MET A 68 6.56 -5.37 -32.62
C MET A 68 6.92 -6.77 -33.12
N TRP A 69 6.98 -7.76 -32.23
CA TRP A 69 7.33 -9.14 -32.59
C TRP A 69 6.21 -9.83 -33.39
N LEU A 70 4.95 -9.54 -33.06
CA LEU A 70 3.77 -10.12 -33.69
C LEU A 70 3.25 -9.32 -34.90
N LYS A 71 3.80 -8.11 -35.16
CA LYS A 71 3.36 -7.15 -36.19
C LYS A 71 1.87 -6.79 -36.07
N VAL A 72 1.40 -6.57 -34.85
CA VAL A 72 0.01 -6.18 -34.55
C VAL A 72 0.00 -4.78 -33.98
N ASP A 73 -1.01 -3.98 -34.32
CA ASP A 73 -1.17 -2.64 -33.76
C ASP A 73 -1.51 -2.70 -32.26
N LEU A 74 -0.74 -1.99 -31.44
CA LEU A 74 -1.00 -1.86 -30.02
C LEU A 74 -1.98 -0.72 -29.77
N ILE A 75 -3.22 -1.04 -29.38
CA ILE A 75 -4.19 -0.04 -28.93
C ILE A 75 -4.16 -0.02 -27.41
N PHE A 76 -3.68 1.08 -26.82
CA PHE A 76 -3.65 1.22 -25.36
C PHE A 76 -5.04 1.54 -24.81
N PRO A 77 -5.64 0.67 -23.99
CA PRO A 77 -6.96 0.93 -23.46
C PRO A 77 -6.90 1.78 -22.19
N TYR A 78 -6.97 3.09 -22.35
CA TYR A 78 -6.96 4.05 -21.22
C TYR A 78 -8.01 3.73 -20.15
N GLY A 79 -9.20 3.24 -20.54
CA GLY A 79 -10.26 2.87 -19.59
C GLY A 79 -9.87 1.71 -18.67
N TRP A 80 -9.22 0.67 -19.20
CA TRP A 80 -8.76 -0.47 -18.41
C TRP A 80 -7.57 -0.11 -17.51
N ALA A 81 -6.72 0.83 -17.94
CA ALA A 81 -5.63 1.34 -17.11
C ALA A 81 -6.16 2.09 -15.88
N ILE A 82 -7.15 2.98 -16.06
CA ILE A 82 -7.79 3.71 -14.96
C ILE A 82 -8.53 2.75 -14.01
N ALA A 83 -9.29 1.78 -14.57
CA ALA A 83 -9.96 0.76 -13.77
C ALA A 83 -8.95 -0.06 -12.94
N GLY A 84 -7.79 -0.40 -13.53
CA GLY A 84 -6.70 -1.09 -12.84
C GLY A 84 -6.15 -0.30 -11.66
N LEU A 85 -5.90 0.99 -11.82
CA LEU A 85 -5.49 1.90 -10.74
C LEU A 85 -6.51 1.95 -9.61
N LEU A 86 -7.81 2.12 -9.93
CA LEU A 86 -8.87 2.12 -8.94
C LEU A 86 -8.94 0.81 -8.13
N VAL A 87 -8.78 -0.32 -8.82
CA VAL A 87 -8.74 -1.64 -8.16
C VAL A 87 -7.50 -1.79 -7.28
N CYS A 88 -6.32 -1.33 -7.73
CA CYS A 88 -5.11 -1.31 -6.92
C CYS A 88 -5.28 -0.47 -5.64
N SER A 89 -5.84 0.74 -5.76
CA SER A 89 -6.20 1.59 -4.63
C SER A 89 -7.15 0.88 -3.66
N ALA A 90 -8.23 0.25 -4.15
CA ALA A 90 -9.18 -0.47 -3.32
C ALA A 90 -8.55 -1.65 -2.56
N VAL A 91 -7.68 -2.41 -3.23
CA VAL A 91 -6.91 -3.51 -2.62
C VAL A 91 -5.94 -2.98 -1.57
N GLY A 92 -5.22 -1.89 -1.87
CA GLY A 92 -4.30 -1.23 -0.94
C GLY A 92 -4.97 -0.78 0.35
N ILE A 93 -6.14 -0.13 0.23
CA ILE A 93 -6.95 0.28 1.37
C ILE A 93 -7.46 -0.94 2.14
N GLY A 94 -8.02 -1.95 1.45
CA GLY A 94 -8.59 -3.13 2.09
C GLY A 94 -7.58 -3.92 2.92
N PHE A 95 -6.45 -4.29 2.31
CA PHE A 95 -5.38 -5.02 2.98
C PHE A 95 -4.58 -4.16 3.95
N GLY A 96 -4.54 -2.84 3.75
CA GLY A 96 -3.86 -1.92 4.63
C GLY A 96 -4.63 -1.49 5.87
N LEU A 97 -5.95 -1.67 5.88
CA LEU A 97 -6.82 -1.26 6.98
C LEU A 97 -6.52 -2.03 8.27
N TYR A 98 -6.33 -3.35 8.19
CA TYR A 98 -6.04 -4.18 9.35
C TYR A 98 -4.74 -3.80 10.08
N PRO A 99 -3.56 -3.74 9.42
CA PRO A 99 -2.33 -3.33 10.09
C PRO A 99 -2.38 -1.88 10.58
N ALA A 100 -2.99 -0.96 9.82
CA ALA A 100 -3.15 0.43 10.24
C ALA A 100 -4.03 0.56 11.49
N TYR A 101 -5.09 -0.24 11.58
CA TYR A 101 -5.95 -0.32 12.76
C TYR A 101 -5.20 -0.89 13.97
N ARG A 102 -4.38 -1.93 13.76
CA ARG A 102 -3.52 -2.49 14.81
C ARG A 102 -2.53 -1.46 15.33
N ALA A 103 -1.86 -0.71 14.45
CA ALA A 103 -0.96 0.38 14.82
C ALA A 103 -1.67 1.49 15.64
N ALA A 104 -2.87 1.87 15.18
CA ALA A 104 -3.70 2.89 15.82
C ALA A 104 -4.19 2.49 17.23
N ASN A 105 -4.21 1.20 17.58
CA ASN A 105 -4.65 0.69 18.89
C ASN A 105 -3.52 0.22 19.82
N LEU A 106 -2.24 0.34 19.43
CA LEU A 106 -1.11 0.11 20.34
C LEU A 106 -1.19 0.97 21.62
N ASP A 107 -1.03 0.37 22.80
CA ASP A 107 -0.94 1.11 24.05
C ASP A 107 0.43 1.82 24.14
N PRO A 108 0.48 3.15 24.39
CA PRO A 108 1.73 3.89 24.50
C PRO A 108 2.68 3.33 25.56
N ILE A 109 2.14 2.82 26.67
CA ILE A 109 2.93 2.31 27.80
C ILE A 109 3.58 0.99 27.41
N GLU A 110 2.84 0.08 26.76
CA GLU A 110 3.40 -1.18 26.24
C GLU A 110 4.41 -0.93 25.12
N ALA A 111 4.12 0.02 24.23
CA ALA A 111 4.99 0.36 23.10
C ALA A 111 6.35 0.94 23.54
N LEU A 112 6.41 1.62 24.68
CA LEU A 112 7.65 2.17 25.24
C LEU A 112 8.42 1.17 26.11
N ARG A 113 7.73 0.15 26.63
CA ARG A 113 8.31 -0.93 27.45
C ARG A 113 8.90 -2.06 26.59
N TYR A 114 8.65 -2.05 25.28
CA TYR A 114 9.32 -2.92 24.31
C TYR A 114 10.82 -2.59 24.27
N GLU A 115 11.65 -3.56 24.68
CA GLU A 115 13.10 -3.57 24.42
C GLU A 115 13.39 -3.77 22.93
#